data_AF-A0AAV6H0A7-F1
#
_entry.id   AF-A0AAV6H0A7-F1
#
_cell.length_a   1.000
_cell.length_b   1.000
_cell.length_c   1.000
_cell.angle_alpha   90.00
_cell.angle_beta   90.00
_cell.angle_gamma   90.00
#
_symmetry.space_group_name_H-M   'P 1'
#
loop_
_entity.id
_entity.type
_entity.pdbx_description
1 polymer ?
#
loop_
_entity_poly.entity_id
_entity_poly.type
_entity_poly.pdbx_seq_one_letter_code
_entity_poly.pdbx_strand_id
1 'polypeptide(L)'
;MKFLCFILISISVGWAEDSGLRYEKEKVCEQLHGMGKQKFKGLFIAVYSQKFPNSTLEEVTCLADEMLKLGERCCVEGASADCYDKGATEISDKSCQADSPFPKHPGIIRCCAKQDVHERKMCLASLHYSAEELPSLLDPTNEEMCEQYTQDPIGYSFRYMYELARRHRSAPTGLVLNATGSQLRMLEKCCKPAPSAMCFFTERFQGRHFNIFLRFTSNVCHNNINLKSYKTGLTAYFGSLLKISFEKAQSMAKDFQDALSKCCLQPNQECIIQEFTEFQKGLCDESMLGTMSEEFQKCCGKAPMDTLTCIENLKRQPQTLPDIQPISQSLCQPDSPQETERYLFQIGARQLTTSVPVITTALNHVKDRVEACCSDSDIQTCMSQKDGDVKKIITLLSKADEKCTQYFKLGMPAFKVMVEAEVQGDGDQAAAKAETLVDLSSACCFQHSPAQRCQALTEKLISYDKGAAV
;
A
#
# COMPACT_ATOMS: atom_id res chain seq x y z
N MET A 1 -15.35 -18.97 19.91
CA MET A 1 -16.24 -19.17 18.74
C MET A 1 -15.74 -18.28 17.63
N LYS A 2 -15.11 -18.90 16.63
CA LYS A 2 -14.39 -18.28 15.50
C LYS A 2 -15.34 -18.26 14.30
N PHE A 3 -15.57 -17.11 13.68
CA PHE A 3 -16.06 -17.05 12.30
C PHE A 3 -15.01 -16.32 11.46
N LEU A 4 -14.27 -17.13 10.69
CA LEU A 4 -13.24 -16.74 9.74
C LEU A 4 -13.87 -16.37 8.40
N CYS A 5 -13.19 -15.44 7.71
CA CYS A 5 -13.36 -15.01 6.32
C CYS A 5 -13.24 -16.14 5.28
N PHE A 6 -13.54 -15.77 4.02
CA PHE A 6 -13.44 -16.48 2.72
C PHE A 6 -14.78 -17.16 2.31
N ILE A 7 -15.38 -17.02 1.11
CA ILE A 7 -14.86 -17.25 -0.25
C ILE A 7 -15.87 -16.79 -1.34
N LEU A 8 -15.32 -16.43 -2.52
CA LEU A 8 -15.89 -16.54 -3.87
C LEU A 8 -16.50 -17.94 -4.19
N ILE A 9 -17.84 -18.03 -4.29
CA ILE A 9 -18.64 -18.98 -5.11
C ILE A 9 -18.14 -20.45 -5.25
N SER A 10 -18.91 -21.40 -4.69
CA SER A 10 -19.35 -22.62 -5.40
C SER A 10 -20.50 -23.37 -4.71
N ILE A 11 -21.69 -23.26 -5.32
CA ILE A 11 -22.79 -24.24 -5.51
C ILE A 11 -23.32 -25.06 -4.30
N SER A 12 -24.51 -24.69 -3.83
CA SER A 12 -25.66 -25.62 -3.75
C SER A 12 -26.95 -24.87 -4.14
N VAL A 13 -27.65 -25.43 -5.13
CA VAL A 13 -28.70 -24.79 -5.94
C VAL A 13 -29.99 -24.66 -5.12
N GLY A 14 -30.52 -23.44 -5.01
CA GLY A 14 -31.90 -23.14 -4.63
C GLY A 14 -32.14 -22.42 -3.30
N TRP A 15 -31.27 -22.56 -2.29
CA TRP A 15 -31.48 -21.97 -0.96
C TRP A 15 -30.32 -21.08 -0.47
N ALA A 16 -29.12 -21.24 -1.05
CA ALA A 16 -27.92 -20.48 -0.67
C ALA A 16 -27.85 -19.11 -1.35
N GLU A 17 -28.41 -18.96 -2.55
CA GLU A 17 -28.42 -17.70 -3.31
C GLU A 17 -29.26 -16.64 -2.59
N ASP A 18 -30.50 -16.98 -2.22
CA ASP A 18 -31.42 -16.07 -1.53
C ASP A 18 -30.89 -15.64 -0.14
N SER A 19 -30.17 -16.53 0.53
CA SER A 19 -29.50 -16.23 1.81
C SER A 19 -28.34 -15.23 1.65
N GLY A 20 -27.59 -15.33 0.55
CA GLY A 20 -26.49 -14.40 0.23
C GLY A 20 -26.98 -13.02 -0.19
N LEU A 21 -27.99 -12.96 -1.08
CA LEU A 21 -28.64 -11.73 -1.54
C LEU A 21 -29.24 -10.96 -0.35
N ARG A 22 -29.94 -11.68 0.54
CA ARG A 22 -30.51 -11.10 1.76
C ARG A 22 -29.44 -10.55 2.71
N TYR A 23 -28.31 -11.24 2.86
CA TYR A 23 -27.20 -10.80 3.72
C TYR A 23 -26.54 -9.50 3.25
N GLU A 24 -26.29 -9.35 1.94
CA GLU A 24 -25.71 -8.13 1.39
C GLU A 24 -26.66 -6.94 1.56
N LYS A 25 -27.94 -7.12 1.22
CA LYS A 25 -28.98 -6.12 1.41
C LYS A 25 -29.09 -5.69 2.88
N GLU A 26 -29.23 -6.64 3.80
CA GLU A 26 -29.39 -6.36 5.23
C GLU A 26 -28.23 -5.51 5.78
N LYS A 27 -26.99 -5.86 5.43
CA LYS A 27 -25.80 -5.12 5.87
C LYS A 27 -25.77 -3.69 5.33
N VAL A 28 -26.11 -3.49 4.05
CA VAL A 28 -26.16 -2.16 3.44
C VAL A 28 -27.25 -1.31 4.09
N CYS A 29 -28.40 -1.91 4.39
CA CYS A 29 -29.50 -1.23 5.05
C CYS A 29 -29.19 -0.87 6.50
N GLU A 30 -28.54 -1.78 7.25
CA GLU A 30 -28.05 -1.49 8.61
C GLU A 30 -27.09 -0.29 8.59
N GLN A 31 -26.16 -0.25 7.63
CA GLN A 31 -25.26 0.88 7.46
C GLN A 31 -25.99 2.18 7.14
N LEU A 32 -26.90 2.18 6.17
CA LEU A 32 -27.68 3.36 5.78
C LEU A 32 -28.51 3.91 6.95
N HIS A 33 -29.23 3.03 7.66
CA HIS A 33 -30.05 3.40 8.80
C HIS A 33 -29.21 3.89 9.98
N GLY A 34 -28.07 3.23 10.25
CA GLY A 34 -27.19 3.56 11.36
C GLY A 34 -26.43 4.88 11.20
N MET A 35 -25.96 5.22 10.00
CA MET A 35 -25.16 6.44 9.77
C MET A 35 -25.93 7.60 9.15
N GLY A 36 -27.07 7.32 8.52
CA GLY A 36 -27.88 8.29 7.79
C GLY A 36 -27.36 8.61 6.38
N LYS A 37 -28.23 9.18 5.56
CA LYS A 37 -28.05 9.35 4.10
C LYS A 37 -26.75 10.08 3.71
N GLN A 38 -26.42 11.17 4.40
CA GLN A 38 -25.25 11.99 4.04
C GLN A 38 -23.92 11.26 4.30
N LYS A 39 -23.80 10.59 5.44
CA LYS A 39 -22.61 9.78 5.75
C LYS A 39 -22.53 8.55 4.87
N PHE A 40 -23.67 7.96 4.51
CA PHE A 40 -23.75 6.84 3.58
C PHE A 40 -23.26 7.23 2.17
N LYS A 41 -23.70 8.39 1.66
CA LYS A 41 -23.14 8.96 0.41
C LYS A 41 -21.64 9.22 0.53
N GLY A 42 -21.18 9.79 1.65
CA GLY A 42 -19.76 10.00 1.93
C GLY A 42 -18.95 8.69 1.88
N LEU A 43 -19.44 7.60 2.48
CA LEU A 43 -18.80 6.30 2.40
C LEU A 43 -18.54 5.88 0.94
N PHE A 44 -19.54 6.00 0.06
CA PHE A 44 -19.36 5.68 -1.36
C PHE A 44 -18.40 6.63 -2.07
N ILE A 45 -18.42 7.93 -1.76
CA ILE A 45 -17.43 8.88 -2.28
C ILE A 45 -16.02 8.42 -1.89
N ALA A 46 -15.78 8.04 -0.63
CA ALA A 46 -14.48 7.55 -0.20
C ALA A 46 -14.08 6.26 -0.92
N VAL A 47 -14.95 5.23 -0.94
CA VAL A 47 -14.69 3.94 -1.60
C VAL A 47 -14.38 4.13 -3.09
N TYR A 48 -15.19 4.91 -3.80
CA TYR A 48 -15.00 5.13 -5.23
C TYR A 48 -13.83 6.05 -5.54
N SER A 49 -13.49 7.01 -4.68
CA SER A 49 -12.25 7.78 -4.83
C SER A 49 -11.00 6.92 -4.66
N GLN A 50 -11.02 5.96 -3.73
CA GLN A 50 -9.94 4.96 -3.57
C GLN A 50 -9.86 4.03 -4.79
N LYS A 51 -11.03 3.60 -5.32
CA LYS A 51 -11.10 2.69 -6.46
C LYS A 51 -10.76 3.36 -7.80
N PHE A 52 -11.10 4.64 -7.97
CA PHE A 52 -10.94 5.41 -9.20
C PHE A 52 -10.14 6.70 -8.93
N PRO A 53 -8.85 6.59 -8.55
CA PRO A 53 -8.06 7.74 -8.13
C PRO A 53 -7.87 8.79 -9.23
N ASN A 54 -8.05 8.46 -10.50
CA ASN A 54 -7.91 9.40 -11.62
C ASN A 54 -9.23 10.06 -12.07
N SER A 55 -10.36 9.64 -11.51
CA SER A 55 -11.66 10.20 -11.87
C SER A 55 -11.92 11.52 -11.17
N THR A 56 -12.80 12.33 -11.75
CA THR A 56 -13.22 13.62 -11.20
C THR A 56 -14.12 13.44 -9.98
N LEU A 57 -14.25 14.49 -9.16
CA LEU A 57 -15.18 14.49 -8.04
C LEU A 57 -16.62 14.32 -8.52
N GLU A 58 -16.96 14.93 -9.65
CA GLU A 58 -18.28 14.90 -10.27
C GLU A 58 -18.68 13.47 -10.67
N GLU A 59 -17.80 12.74 -11.36
CA GLU A 59 -18.03 11.34 -11.75
C GLU A 59 -18.23 10.46 -10.51
N VAL A 60 -17.33 10.57 -9.53
CA VAL A 60 -17.40 9.80 -8.26
C VAL A 60 -18.70 10.10 -7.50
N THR A 61 -19.08 11.38 -7.42
CA THR A 61 -20.30 11.81 -6.75
C THR A 61 -21.54 11.29 -7.47
N CYS A 62 -21.55 11.28 -8.80
CA CYS A 62 -22.64 10.73 -9.60
C CYS A 62 -22.88 9.25 -9.28
N LEU A 63 -21.81 8.46 -9.20
CA LEU A 63 -21.90 7.04 -8.83
C LEU A 63 -22.37 6.86 -7.37
N ALA A 64 -21.85 7.67 -6.45
CA ALA A 64 -22.28 7.64 -5.05
C ALA A 64 -23.76 8.00 -4.87
N ASP A 65 -24.30 8.92 -5.68
CA ASP A 65 -25.71 9.27 -5.69
C ASP A 65 -26.60 8.11 -6.15
N GLU A 66 -26.18 7.36 -7.15
CA GLU A 66 -26.94 6.19 -7.62
C GLU A 66 -26.94 5.07 -6.58
N MET A 67 -25.83 4.89 -5.85
CA MET A 67 -25.77 3.96 -4.71
C MET A 67 -26.65 4.40 -3.54
N LEU A 68 -26.69 5.70 -3.23
CA LEU A 68 -27.61 6.23 -2.22
C LEU A 68 -29.06 5.98 -2.62
N LYS A 69 -29.45 6.32 -3.85
CA LYS A 69 -30.81 6.07 -4.36
C LYS A 69 -31.16 4.58 -4.35
N LEU A 70 -30.21 3.70 -4.66
CA LEU A 70 -30.41 2.26 -4.56
C LEU A 70 -30.70 1.84 -3.12
N GLY A 71 -29.88 2.30 -2.17
CA GLY A 71 -30.11 2.07 -0.74
C GLY A 71 -31.47 2.57 -0.28
N GLU A 72 -31.84 3.80 -0.63
CA GLU A 72 -33.15 4.38 -0.27
C GLU A 72 -34.33 3.58 -0.84
N ARG A 73 -34.21 3.08 -2.07
CA ARG A 73 -35.27 2.26 -2.70
C ARG A 73 -35.38 0.86 -2.10
N CYS A 74 -34.25 0.23 -1.76
CA CYS A 74 -34.23 -1.17 -1.33
C CYS A 74 -34.26 -1.39 0.18
N CYS A 75 -33.96 -0.36 0.99
CA CYS A 75 -33.91 -0.45 2.46
C CYS A 75 -35.20 -0.03 3.15
N VAL A 76 -36.34 -0.19 2.47
CA VAL A 76 -37.68 0.01 3.00
C VAL A 76 -38.33 -1.32 3.39
N GLU A 77 -39.24 -1.28 4.36
CA GLU A 77 -40.05 -2.46 4.70
C GLU A 77 -40.81 -2.98 3.48
N GLY A 78 -40.78 -4.30 3.28
CA GLY A 78 -41.47 -4.95 2.16
C GLY A 78 -40.73 -4.95 0.81
N ALA A 79 -39.54 -4.33 0.70
CA ALA A 79 -38.71 -4.47 -0.50
C ALA A 79 -38.26 -5.93 -0.71
N SER A 80 -38.18 -6.39 -1.96
CA SER A 80 -37.77 -7.76 -2.30
C SER A 80 -36.35 -8.08 -1.82
N ALA A 81 -36.06 -9.37 -1.58
CA ALA A 81 -34.74 -9.82 -1.14
C ALA A 81 -33.64 -9.48 -2.15
N ASP A 82 -33.95 -9.58 -3.45
CA ASP A 82 -33.06 -9.34 -4.59
C ASP A 82 -33.03 -7.89 -5.09
N CYS A 83 -33.72 -6.96 -4.44
CA CYS A 83 -33.82 -5.56 -4.87
C CYS A 83 -32.43 -4.93 -5.05
N TYR A 84 -31.56 -5.13 -4.05
CA TYR A 84 -30.23 -4.54 -4.03
C TYR A 84 -29.36 -5.11 -5.14
N ASP A 85 -29.38 -6.43 -5.33
CA ASP A 85 -28.57 -7.12 -6.34
C ASP A 85 -28.99 -6.77 -7.77
N LYS A 86 -30.29 -6.67 -8.02
CA LYS A 86 -30.82 -6.21 -9.31
C LYS A 86 -30.37 -4.78 -9.59
N GLY A 87 -30.56 -3.86 -8.63
CA GLY A 87 -30.14 -2.47 -8.82
C GLY A 87 -28.62 -2.29 -8.92
N ALA A 88 -27.82 -3.07 -8.20
CA ALA A 88 -26.37 -3.08 -8.34
C ALA A 88 -25.92 -3.60 -9.72
N THR A 89 -26.68 -4.55 -10.29
CA THR A 89 -26.50 -5.01 -11.67
C THR A 89 -26.79 -3.89 -12.67
N GLU A 90 -27.90 -3.17 -12.50
CA GLU A 90 -28.27 -2.02 -13.35
C GLU A 90 -27.19 -0.93 -13.33
N ILE A 91 -26.64 -0.60 -12.15
CA ILE A 91 -25.54 0.38 -12.01
C ILE A 91 -24.27 -0.14 -12.70
N SER A 92 -23.97 -1.43 -12.59
CA SER A 92 -22.83 -2.06 -13.27
C SER A 92 -23.00 -2.04 -14.79
N ASP A 93 -24.20 -2.32 -15.30
CA ASP A 93 -24.54 -2.24 -16.72
C ASP A 93 -24.41 -0.83 -17.26
N LYS A 94 -24.90 0.15 -16.49
CA LYS A 94 -24.75 1.58 -16.80
C LYS A 94 -23.28 2.00 -16.82
N SER A 95 -22.42 1.40 -15.99
CA SER A 95 -20.97 1.65 -16.02
C SER A 95 -20.30 1.17 -17.32
N CYS A 96 -20.90 0.19 -18.00
CA CYS A 96 -20.41 -0.33 -19.28
C CYS A 96 -20.83 0.50 -20.50
N GLN A 97 -21.72 1.48 -20.33
CA GLN A 97 -22.17 2.35 -21.42
C GLN A 97 -21.09 3.36 -21.82
N ALA A 98 -21.03 3.68 -23.12
CA ALA A 98 -20.04 4.60 -23.67
C ALA A 98 -20.22 6.04 -23.15
N ASP A 99 -21.46 6.47 -22.96
CA ASP A 99 -21.91 7.77 -22.47
C ASP A 99 -22.13 7.82 -20.94
N SER A 100 -21.74 6.76 -20.24
CA SER A 100 -21.88 6.68 -18.78
C SER A 100 -21.17 7.86 -18.07
N PRO A 101 -21.84 8.56 -17.14
CA PRO A 101 -21.24 9.64 -16.34
C PRO A 101 -20.37 9.11 -15.19
N PHE A 102 -20.17 7.80 -15.10
CA PHE A 102 -19.44 7.16 -14.02
C PHE A 102 -17.93 7.11 -14.27
N PRO A 103 -17.13 7.00 -13.19
CA PRO A 103 -15.71 6.72 -13.26
C PRO A 103 -15.43 5.49 -14.14
N LYS A 104 -14.54 5.65 -15.13
CA LYS A 104 -14.09 4.52 -15.96
C LYS A 104 -12.72 4.05 -15.51
N HIS A 105 -12.51 2.75 -15.51
CA HIS A 105 -11.19 2.15 -15.31
C HIS A 105 -10.60 1.76 -16.67
N PRO A 106 -9.28 1.85 -16.93
CA PRO A 106 -8.69 1.48 -18.23
C PRO A 106 -9.07 0.06 -18.69
N GLY A 107 -9.17 -0.88 -17.75
CA GLY A 107 -9.61 -2.26 -17.99
C GLY A 107 -11.12 -2.50 -18.13
N ILE A 108 -11.96 -1.45 -18.05
CA ILE A 108 -13.44 -1.60 -18.00
C ILE A 108 -14.00 -2.25 -19.26
N ILE A 109 -13.47 -1.90 -20.44
CA ILE A 109 -13.93 -2.43 -21.74
C ILE A 109 -13.81 -3.96 -21.77
N ARG A 110 -12.69 -4.49 -21.27
CA ARG A 110 -12.45 -5.94 -21.20
C ARG A 110 -13.45 -6.65 -20.29
N CYS A 111 -13.79 -6.03 -19.16
CA CYS A 111 -14.79 -6.60 -18.24
C CYS A 111 -16.20 -6.51 -18.82
N CYS A 112 -16.55 -5.39 -19.44
CA CYS A 112 -17.87 -5.18 -20.05
C CYS A 112 -18.14 -6.07 -21.27
N ALA A 113 -17.10 -6.59 -21.92
CA ALA A 113 -17.21 -7.58 -22.99
C ALA A 113 -17.62 -8.99 -22.50
N LYS A 114 -17.56 -9.25 -21.19
CA LYS A 114 -17.99 -10.53 -20.60
C LYS A 114 -19.51 -10.67 -20.71
N GLN A 115 -19.95 -11.79 -21.27
CA GLN A 115 -21.37 -12.09 -21.50
C GLN A 115 -22.06 -12.57 -20.22
N ASP A 116 -21.35 -13.33 -19.38
CA ASP A 116 -21.87 -13.77 -18.09
C ASP A 116 -21.86 -12.62 -17.07
N VAL A 117 -23.00 -12.41 -16.41
CA VAL A 117 -23.19 -11.29 -15.46
C VAL A 117 -22.28 -11.46 -14.25
N HIS A 118 -22.09 -12.68 -13.76
CA HIS A 118 -21.25 -12.94 -12.58
C HIS A 118 -19.77 -12.74 -12.91
N GLU A 119 -19.29 -13.26 -14.05
CA GLU A 119 -17.92 -13.06 -14.54
C GLU A 119 -17.63 -11.56 -14.74
N ARG A 120 -18.58 -10.83 -15.35
CA ARG A 120 -18.46 -9.38 -15.51
C ARG A 120 -18.37 -8.66 -14.18
N LYS A 121 -19.25 -8.97 -13.22
CA LYS A 121 -19.23 -8.38 -11.86
C LYS A 121 -17.91 -8.65 -11.16
N MET A 122 -17.43 -9.89 -11.18
CA MET A 122 -16.13 -10.26 -10.60
C MET A 122 -14.97 -9.53 -11.27
N CYS A 123 -14.98 -9.43 -12.61
CA CYS A 123 -13.97 -8.68 -13.35
C CYS A 123 -13.96 -7.20 -12.95
N LEU A 124 -15.12 -6.54 -12.94
CA LEU A 124 -15.27 -5.12 -12.53
C LEU A 124 -14.87 -4.91 -11.06
N ALA A 125 -15.12 -5.88 -10.19
CA ALA A 125 -14.69 -5.85 -8.79
C ALA A 125 -13.17 -5.92 -8.66
N SER A 126 -12.49 -6.70 -9.50
CA SER A 126 -11.03 -6.87 -9.50
C SER A 126 -10.23 -5.74 -10.18
N LEU A 127 -10.90 -4.76 -10.81
CA LEU A 127 -10.22 -3.65 -11.45
C LEU A 127 -9.59 -2.74 -10.40
N HIS A 128 -8.27 -2.57 -10.49
CA HIS A 128 -7.47 -1.69 -9.64
C HIS A 128 -6.53 -0.82 -10.48
N TYR A 129 -6.49 0.46 -10.16
CA TYR A 129 -5.60 1.41 -10.82
C TYR A 129 -4.14 1.17 -10.44
N SER A 130 -3.26 1.25 -11.44
CA SER A 130 -1.81 1.11 -11.30
C SER A 130 -1.05 2.44 -11.28
N ALA A 131 -1.71 3.58 -11.49
CA ALA A 131 -1.04 4.88 -11.48
C ALA A 131 -0.92 5.41 -10.06
N GLU A 132 0.30 5.77 -9.64
CA GLU A 132 0.60 6.30 -8.30
C GLU A 132 0.57 7.83 -8.24
N GLU A 133 0.89 8.50 -9.34
CA GLU A 133 1.16 9.93 -9.30
C GLU A 133 -0.11 10.74 -9.52
N LEU A 134 -0.66 11.21 -8.40
CA LEU A 134 -1.63 12.29 -8.40
C LEU A 134 -0.88 13.63 -8.38
N PRO A 135 -1.43 14.68 -9.03
CA PRO A 135 -0.89 16.02 -8.90
C PRO A 135 -0.75 16.42 -7.42
N SER A 136 0.32 17.15 -7.13
CA SER A 136 0.53 17.73 -5.80
C SER A 136 -0.69 18.56 -5.42
N LEU A 137 -1.26 18.27 -4.26
CA LEU A 137 -2.33 19.09 -3.70
C LEU A 137 -1.68 20.25 -2.94
N LEU A 138 -2.02 21.48 -3.31
CA LEU A 138 -1.70 22.63 -2.48
C LEU A 138 -2.69 22.63 -1.31
N ASP A 139 -2.15 22.55 -0.09
CA ASP A 139 -2.97 22.65 1.11
C ASP A 139 -3.53 24.07 1.22
N PRO A 140 -4.86 24.25 1.29
CA PRO A 140 -5.47 25.56 1.47
C PRO A 140 -5.04 26.20 2.79
N THR A 141 -5.01 27.53 2.83
CA THR A 141 -4.78 28.27 4.08
C THR A 141 -5.91 28.02 5.08
N ASN A 142 -5.64 28.27 6.36
CA ASN A 142 -6.67 28.11 7.41
C ASN A 142 -7.89 28.99 7.11
N GLU A 143 -7.66 30.18 6.56
CA GLU A 143 -8.67 31.14 6.15
C GLU A 143 -9.50 30.61 4.98
N GLU A 144 -8.86 30.11 3.93
CA GLU A 144 -9.52 29.50 2.77
C GLU A 144 -10.35 28.27 3.17
N MET A 145 -9.82 27.40 4.04
CA MET A 145 -10.58 26.26 4.56
C MET A 145 -11.82 26.71 5.32
N CYS A 146 -11.69 27.72 6.19
CA CYS A 146 -12.82 28.23 6.96
C CYS A 146 -13.87 28.90 6.07
N GLU A 147 -13.45 29.63 5.05
CA GLU A 147 -14.35 30.24 4.06
C GLU A 147 -15.14 29.15 3.32
N GLN A 148 -14.45 28.18 2.72
CA GLN A 148 -15.09 27.09 1.96
C GLN A 148 -16.03 26.26 2.86
N TYR A 149 -15.61 25.92 4.07
CA TYR A 149 -16.42 25.17 5.03
C TYR A 149 -17.65 25.96 5.50
N THR A 150 -17.52 27.27 5.72
CA THR A 150 -18.65 28.10 6.16
C THR A 150 -19.67 28.31 5.05
N GLN A 151 -19.21 28.42 3.79
CA GLN A 151 -20.06 28.56 2.61
C GLN A 151 -20.84 27.27 2.29
N ASP A 152 -20.16 26.11 2.28
CA ASP A 152 -20.77 24.82 2.00
C ASP A 152 -20.10 23.69 2.81
N PRO A 153 -20.57 23.42 4.04
CA PRO A 153 -19.99 22.38 4.89
C PRO A 153 -20.04 20.97 4.26
N ILE A 154 -21.09 20.67 3.50
CA ILE A 154 -21.30 19.35 2.90
C ILE A 154 -20.41 19.18 1.68
N GLY A 155 -20.39 20.16 0.77
CA GLY A 155 -19.51 20.13 -0.40
C GLY A 155 -18.03 20.18 -0.02
N TYR A 156 -17.66 20.94 1.02
CA TYR A 156 -16.30 20.90 1.58
C TYR A 156 -15.96 19.48 2.06
N SER A 157 -16.84 18.85 2.83
CA SER A 157 -16.65 17.49 3.34
C SER A 157 -16.42 16.48 2.22
N PHE A 158 -17.25 16.48 1.17
CA PHE A 158 -17.10 15.57 0.04
C PHE A 158 -15.82 15.82 -0.76
N ARG A 159 -15.45 17.08 -1.00
CA ARG A 159 -14.21 17.44 -1.70
C ARG A 159 -12.97 16.99 -0.91
N TYR A 160 -12.93 17.28 0.39
CA TYR A 160 -11.84 16.85 1.26
C TYR A 160 -11.72 15.33 1.31
N MET A 161 -12.85 14.64 1.46
CA MET A 161 -12.91 13.18 1.49
C MET A 161 -12.43 12.57 0.18
N TYR A 162 -12.84 13.11 -0.96
CA TYR A 162 -12.40 12.68 -2.29
C TYR A 162 -10.88 12.81 -2.44
N GLU A 163 -10.31 13.98 -2.13
CA GLU A 163 -8.86 14.21 -2.28
C GLU A 163 -8.03 13.36 -1.31
N LEU A 164 -8.51 13.13 -0.09
CA LEU A 164 -7.86 12.28 0.89
C LEU A 164 -7.92 10.81 0.48
N ALA A 165 -9.10 10.32 0.09
CA ALA A 165 -9.35 8.94 -0.27
C ALA A 165 -8.52 8.48 -1.48
N ARG A 166 -8.47 9.26 -2.55
CA ARG A 166 -7.66 8.92 -3.73
C ARG A 166 -6.15 8.86 -3.45
N ARG A 167 -5.66 9.61 -2.44
CA ARG A 167 -4.26 9.56 -1.97
C ARG A 167 -3.99 8.43 -0.98
N HIS A 168 -5.02 7.88 -0.37
CA HIS A 168 -4.96 6.75 0.55
C HIS A 168 -5.70 5.52 -0.01
N ARG A 169 -5.48 5.21 -1.30
CA ARG A 169 -6.22 4.21 -2.07
C ARG A 169 -6.23 2.80 -1.48
N SER A 170 -5.18 2.44 -0.75
CA SER A 170 -4.97 1.08 -0.22
C SER A 170 -5.31 0.95 1.27
N ALA A 171 -5.52 2.07 1.96
CA ALA A 171 -5.89 2.08 3.37
C ALA A 171 -7.35 1.65 3.57
N PRO A 172 -7.69 1.05 4.71
CA PRO A 172 -9.10 0.82 5.07
C PRO A 172 -9.92 2.12 5.01
N THR A 173 -11.06 2.10 4.33
CA THR A 173 -11.87 3.30 4.07
C THR A 173 -12.28 4.00 5.37
N GLY A 174 -12.54 3.24 6.43
CA GLY A 174 -12.87 3.76 7.77
C GLY A 174 -11.83 4.73 8.33
N LEU A 175 -10.53 4.52 8.04
CA LEU A 175 -9.48 5.46 8.46
C LEU A 175 -9.60 6.81 7.73
N VAL A 176 -9.92 6.79 6.43
CA VAL A 176 -10.14 7.99 5.62
C VAL A 176 -11.39 8.74 6.11
N LEU A 177 -12.47 8.02 6.44
CA LEU A 177 -13.68 8.62 7.01
C LEU A 177 -13.40 9.26 8.37
N ASN A 178 -12.60 8.61 9.22
CA ASN A 178 -12.23 9.14 10.53
C ASN A 178 -11.32 10.37 10.42
N ALA A 179 -10.36 10.37 9.50
CA ALA A 179 -9.55 11.56 9.17
C ALA A 179 -10.43 12.73 8.71
N THR A 180 -11.38 12.45 7.82
CA THR A 180 -12.35 13.46 7.35
C THR A 180 -13.18 14.02 8.49
N GLY A 181 -13.74 13.15 9.35
CA GLY A 181 -14.50 13.60 10.52
C GLY A 181 -13.67 14.45 11.48
N SER A 182 -12.38 14.13 11.65
CA SER A 182 -11.46 14.91 12.48
C SER A 182 -11.18 16.28 11.89
N GLN A 183 -11.00 16.38 10.57
CA GLN A 183 -10.87 17.65 9.86
C GLN A 183 -12.11 18.53 10.07
N LEU A 184 -13.32 17.98 9.91
CA LEU A 184 -14.56 18.75 10.07
C LEU A 184 -14.75 19.27 11.49
N ARG A 185 -14.43 18.46 12.52
CA ARG A 185 -14.46 18.91 13.93
C ARG A 185 -13.46 20.02 14.20
N MET A 186 -12.25 19.94 13.63
CA MET A 186 -11.27 21.01 13.74
C MET A 186 -11.79 22.31 13.12
N LEU A 187 -12.41 22.25 11.93
CA LEU A 187 -12.97 23.44 11.28
C LEU A 187 -14.13 24.03 12.07
N GLU A 188 -15.05 23.19 12.55
CA GLU A 188 -16.17 23.61 13.40
C GLU A 188 -15.68 24.38 14.64
N LYS A 189 -14.59 23.91 15.26
CA LYS A 189 -13.99 24.51 16.44
C LYS A 189 -13.15 25.76 16.15
N CYS A 190 -12.33 25.73 15.09
CA CYS A 190 -11.29 26.73 14.87
C CYS A 190 -11.69 27.88 13.93
N CYS A 191 -12.80 27.74 13.19
CA CYS A 191 -13.26 28.79 12.26
C CYS A 191 -14.17 29.84 12.91
N LYS A 192 -14.66 29.62 14.14
CA LYS A 192 -15.58 30.53 14.84
C LYS A 192 -14.95 31.08 16.12
N PRO A 193 -15.11 32.38 16.45
CA PRO A 193 -15.78 33.43 15.65
C PRO A 193 -14.97 33.91 14.44
N ALA A 194 -13.67 33.60 14.40
CA ALA A 194 -12.78 33.85 13.26
C ALA A 194 -11.67 32.76 13.24
N PRO A 195 -11.00 32.52 12.09
CA PRO A 195 -9.90 31.57 12.00
C PRO A 195 -8.79 31.86 13.02
N SER A 196 -8.42 30.86 13.83
CA SER A 196 -7.37 30.98 14.83
C SER A 196 -6.18 30.06 14.53
N ALA A 197 -5.04 30.64 14.16
CA ALA A 197 -3.81 29.90 13.89
C ALA A 197 -3.40 29.00 15.07
N MET A 198 -3.56 29.48 16.31
CA MET A 198 -3.24 28.71 17.52
C MET A 198 -4.19 27.52 17.72
N CYS A 199 -5.48 27.69 17.41
CA CYS A 199 -6.45 26.58 17.44
C CYS A 199 -6.07 25.49 16.43
N PHE A 200 -5.84 25.86 15.18
CA PHE A 200 -5.43 24.93 14.12
C PHE A 200 -4.13 24.19 14.47
N PHE A 201 -3.14 24.91 15.00
CA PHE A 201 -1.89 24.29 15.45
C PHE A 201 -2.15 23.23 16.53
N THR A 202 -2.96 23.58 17.54
CA THR A 202 -3.28 22.69 18.65
C THR A 202 -4.01 21.44 18.18
N GLU A 203 -5.05 21.58 17.35
CA GLU A 203 -5.82 20.46 16.81
C GLU A 203 -4.97 19.55 15.90
N ARG A 204 -4.17 20.13 14.99
CA ARG A 204 -3.25 19.35 14.14
C ARG A 204 -2.19 18.63 14.95
N PHE A 205 -1.66 19.28 15.99
CA PHE A 205 -0.70 18.64 16.89
C PHE A 205 -1.35 17.46 17.61
N GLN A 206 -2.56 17.62 18.16
CA GLN A 206 -3.27 16.53 18.83
C GLN A 206 -3.60 15.37 17.87
N GLY A 207 -4.01 15.67 16.64
CA GLY A 207 -4.33 14.68 15.60
C GLY A 207 -3.12 14.09 14.85
N ARG A 208 -1.89 14.53 15.14
CA ARG A 208 -0.69 14.16 14.34
C ARG A 208 -0.47 12.66 14.27
N HIS A 209 -0.68 11.97 15.39
CA HIS A 209 -0.43 10.53 15.52
C HIS A 209 -1.33 9.71 14.60
N PHE A 210 -2.62 10.08 14.53
CA PHE A 210 -3.56 9.43 13.62
C PHE A 210 -3.22 9.68 12.15
N ASN A 211 -2.79 10.89 11.78
CA ASN A 211 -2.37 11.19 10.41
C ASN A 211 -1.09 10.44 10.01
N ILE A 212 -0.12 10.32 10.92
CA ILE A 212 1.08 9.49 10.73
C ILE A 212 0.67 8.03 10.54
N PHE A 213 -0.23 7.52 11.37
CA PHE A 213 -0.75 6.17 11.26
C PHE A 213 -1.48 5.90 9.94
N LEU A 214 -2.31 6.83 9.47
CA LEU A 214 -3.01 6.73 8.18
C LEU A 214 -2.01 6.64 7.03
N ARG A 215 -0.97 7.49 7.04
CA ARG A 215 0.11 7.46 6.03
C ARG A 215 0.88 6.15 6.05
N PHE A 216 1.30 5.71 7.24
CA PHE A 216 1.96 4.42 7.44
C PHE A 216 1.11 3.26 6.89
N THR A 217 -0.14 3.14 7.36
CA THR A 217 -1.07 2.07 6.95
C THR A 217 -1.32 2.10 5.45
N SER A 218 -1.53 3.29 4.88
CA SER A 218 -1.70 3.47 3.44
C SER A 218 -0.48 2.96 2.68
N ASN A 219 0.74 3.29 3.12
CA ASN A 219 1.97 2.86 2.47
C ASN A 219 2.16 1.34 2.56
N VAL A 220 2.06 0.75 3.75
CA VAL A 220 2.29 -0.70 3.90
C VAL A 220 1.21 -1.54 3.21
N CYS A 221 -0.05 -1.09 3.20
CA CYS A 221 -1.11 -1.73 2.42
C CYS A 221 -0.83 -1.62 0.92
N HIS A 222 -0.39 -0.45 0.46
CA HIS A 222 -0.06 -0.23 -0.93
C HIS A 222 1.09 -1.15 -1.38
N ASN A 223 2.16 -1.23 -0.58
CA ASN A 223 3.28 -2.11 -0.85
C ASN A 223 2.86 -3.58 -0.88
N ASN A 224 2.02 -4.02 0.05
CA ASN A 224 1.49 -5.39 0.09
C ASN A 224 0.70 -5.77 -1.17
N ILE A 225 -0.11 -4.83 -1.69
CA ILE A 225 -0.92 -5.07 -2.89
C ILE A 225 -0.05 -5.12 -4.16
N ASN A 226 1.01 -4.30 -4.23
CA ASN A 226 1.72 -4.06 -5.49
C ASN A 226 3.06 -4.82 -5.62
N LEU A 227 3.64 -5.32 -4.51
CA LEU A 227 4.93 -6.02 -4.54
C LEU A 227 4.74 -7.54 -4.39
N LYS A 228 5.13 -8.31 -5.42
CA LYS A 228 5.01 -9.78 -5.43
C LYS A 228 5.74 -10.47 -4.28
N SER A 229 6.97 -10.04 -3.97
CA SER A 229 7.84 -10.62 -2.94
C SER A 229 7.88 -9.76 -1.67
N TYR A 230 6.75 -9.13 -1.29
CA TYR A 230 6.71 -8.20 -0.16
C TYR A 230 7.15 -8.85 1.16
N LYS A 231 6.72 -10.09 1.44
CA LYS A 231 7.17 -10.88 2.61
C LYS A 231 8.69 -10.99 2.70
N THR A 232 9.35 -11.28 1.58
CA THR A 232 10.81 -11.43 1.50
C THR A 232 11.51 -10.10 1.81
N GLY A 233 11.00 -9.00 1.26
CA GLY A 233 11.50 -7.65 1.60
C GLY A 233 11.27 -7.27 3.06
N LEU A 234 10.09 -7.58 3.63
CA LEU A 234 9.81 -7.39 5.05
C LEU A 234 10.72 -8.24 5.93
N THR A 235 11.03 -9.46 5.53
CA THR A 235 11.94 -10.37 6.25
C THR A 235 13.35 -9.75 6.31
N ALA A 236 13.86 -9.25 5.18
CA ALA A 236 15.12 -8.53 5.15
C ALA A 236 15.08 -7.23 5.99
N TYR A 237 13.98 -6.47 5.89
CA TYR A 237 13.78 -5.22 6.60
C TYR A 237 13.77 -5.40 8.12
N PHE A 238 12.94 -6.30 8.65
CA PHE A 238 12.88 -6.58 10.08
C PHE A 238 14.18 -7.19 10.60
N GLY A 239 14.83 -8.05 9.80
CA GLY A 239 16.16 -8.58 10.11
C GLY A 239 17.20 -7.47 10.28
N SER A 240 17.21 -6.49 9.38
CA SER A 240 18.12 -5.34 9.45
C SER A 240 17.77 -4.38 10.60
N LEU A 241 16.48 -4.08 10.77
CA LEU A 241 15.98 -3.14 11.77
C LEU A 241 16.22 -3.61 13.20
N LEU A 242 15.96 -4.90 13.46
CA LEU A 242 15.96 -5.46 14.80
C LEU A 242 17.20 -6.32 15.09
N LYS A 243 18.07 -6.54 14.10
CA LYS A 243 19.25 -7.42 14.19
C LYS A 243 18.91 -8.83 14.69
N ILE A 244 17.84 -9.39 14.15
CA ILE A 244 17.30 -10.70 14.52
C ILE A 244 17.62 -11.76 13.47
N SER A 245 17.52 -13.04 13.83
CA SER A 245 17.74 -14.16 12.91
C SER A 245 16.69 -14.19 11.80
N PHE A 246 17.02 -14.91 10.73
CA PHE A 246 16.11 -15.12 9.60
C PHE A 246 14.75 -15.69 10.03
N GLU A 247 14.74 -16.71 10.89
CA GLU A 247 13.51 -17.39 11.33
C GLU A 247 12.57 -16.41 12.04
N LYS A 248 13.13 -15.60 12.93
CA LYS A 248 12.36 -14.61 13.69
C LYS A 248 11.85 -13.50 12.78
N ALA A 249 12.71 -12.97 11.90
CA ALA A 249 12.32 -11.96 10.93
C ALA A 249 11.25 -12.46 9.95
N GLN A 250 11.36 -13.72 9.49
CA GLN A 250 10.41 -14.33 8.58
C GLN A 250 9.05 -14.53 9.24
N SER A 251 9.01 -14.99 10.49
CA SER A 251 7.77 -15.11 11.26
C SER A 251 7.07 -13.77 11.39
N MET A 252 7.81 -12.73 11.80
CA MET A 252 7.26 -11.38 11.94
C MET A 252 6.78 -10.80 10.61
N ALA A 253 7.56 -10.98 9.54
CA ALA A 253 7.18 -10.54 8.20
C ALA A 253 5.89 -11.23 7.71
N LYS A 254 5.74 -12.52 8.02
CA LYS A 254 4.53 -13.28 7.71
C LYS A 254 3.33 -12.75 8.48
N ASP A 255 3.43 -12.61 9.80
CA ASP A 255 2.32 -12.14 10.63
C ASP A 255 1.87 -10.73 10.21
N PHE A 256 2.83 -9.84 9.93
CA PHE A 256 2.54 -8.50 9.43
C PHE A 256 1.87 -8.54 8.04
N GLN A 257 2.36 -9.36 7.12
CA GLN A 257 1.76 -9.47 5.78
C GLN A 257 0.36 -10.09 5.81
N ASP A 258 0.13 -11.10 6.66
CA ASP A 258 -1.16 -11.76 6.81
C ASP A 258 -2.20 -10.76 7.35
N ALA A 259 -1.83 -9.93 8.34
CA ALA A 259 -2.65 -8.82 8.84
C ALA A 259 -3.02 -7.82 7.72
N LEU A 260 -2.05 -7.41 6.91
CA LEU A 260 -2.30 -6.50 5.77
C LEU A 260 -3.23 -7.14 4.75
N SER A 261 -3.00 -8.39 4.38
CA SER A 261 -3.81 -9.11 3.39
C SER A 261 -5.25 -9.31 3.86
N LYS A 262 -5.45 -9.45 5.17
CA LYS A 262 -6.77 -9.55 5.80
C LYS A 262 -7.51 -8.22 5.84
N CYS A 263 -6.82 -7.12 6.14
CA CYS A 263 -7.48 -5.86 6.51
C CYS A 263 -7.36 -4.72 5.49
N CYS A 264 -6.36 -4.70 4.61
CA CYS A 264 -6.26 -3.67 3.58
C CYS A 264 -7.47 -3.71 2.65
N LEU A 265 -7.88 -2.54 2.12
CA LEU A 265 -9.08 -2.36 1.29
C LEU A 265 -10.44 -2.70 1.97
N GLN A 266 -10.45 -3.08 3.25
CA GLN A 266 -11.71 -3.28 3.98
C GLN A 266 -12.36 -1.92 4.30
N PRO A 267 -13.71 -1.85 4.30
CA PRO A 267 -14.40 -0.60 4.62
C PRO A 267 -14.26 -0.23 6.11
N ASN A 268 -14.11 -1.20 7.00
CA ASN A 268 -13.96 -0.97 8.44
C ASN A 268 -12.49 -0.74 8.83
N GLN A 269 -12.25 0.09 9.85
CA GLN A 269 -10.89 0.38 10.34
C GLN A 269 -10.49 -0.55 11.50
N GLU A 270 -11.47 -1.19 12.15
CA GLU A 270 -11.29 -1.98 13.35
C GLU A 270 -10.39 -3.19 13.09
N CYS A 271 -10.50 -3.82 11.90
CA CYS A 271 -9.64 -4.93 11.49
C CYS A 271 -8.15 -4.57 11.62
N ILE A 272 -7.71 -3.50 10.94
CA ILE A 272 -6.27 -3.17 10.93
C ILE A 272 -5.78 -2.70 12.31
N ILE A 273 -6.62 -1.99 13.07
CA ILE A 273 -6.29 -1.54 14.42
C ILE A 273 -6.07 -2.75 15.33
N GLN A 274 -6.93 -3.77 15.25
CA GLN A 274 -6.83 -4.99 16.05
C GLN A 274 -5.58 -5.79 15.67
N GLU A 275 -5.38 -6.09 14.38
CA GLU A 275 -4.23 -6.86 13.91
C GLU A 275 -2.91 -6.18 14.25
N PHE A 276 -2.81 -4.85 14.09
CA PHE A 276 -1.60 -4.11 14.46
C PHE A 276 -1.39 -4.03 15.98
N THR A 277 -2.46 -4.02 16.77
CA THR A 277 -2.36 -4.12 18.23
C THR A 277 -1.84 -5.50 18.65
N GLU A 278 -2.29 -6.57 18.00
CA GLU A 278 -1.80 -7.92 18.25
C GLU A 278 -0.34 -8.09 17.82
N PHE A 279 0.01 -7.60 16.64
CA PHE A 279 1.39 -7.56 16.16
C PHE A 279 2.30 -6.78 17.10
N GLN A 280 1.86 -5.62 17.60
CA GLN A 280 2.59 -4.83 18.58
C GLN A 280 2.84 -5.59 19.90
N LYS A 281 1.85 -6.36 20.39
CA LYS A 281 2.01 -7.16 21.60
C LYS A 281 3.08 -8.24 21.44
N GLY A 282 3.13 -8.91 20.28
CA GLY A 282 4.19 -9.88 19.98
C GLY A 282 5.55 -9.20 19.81
N LEU A 283 5.59 -8.05 19.16
CA LEU A 283 6.81 -7.27 18.92
C LEU A 283 7.44 -6.74 20.22
N CYS A 284 6.61 -6.33 21.18
CA CYS A 284 6.99 -5.73 22.45
C CYS A 284 6.84 -6.68 23.63
N ASP A 285 6.90 -7.99 23.41
CA ASP A 285 6.91 -8.96 24.50
C ASP A 285 8.19 -8.84 25.36
N GLU A 286 8.16 -9.35 26.59
CA GLU A 286 9.29 -9.27 27.52
C GLU A 286 10.55 -9.96 26.97
N SER A 287 10.39 -11.02 26.17
CA SER A 287 11.50 -11.78 25.58
C SER A 287 12.27 -10.96 24.54
N MET A 288 11.56 -10.09 23.82
CA MET A 288 12.12 -9.15 22.86
C MET A 288 12.75 -7.98 23.59
N LEU A 289 12.01 -7.32 24.48
CA LEU A 289 12.43 -6.07 25.12
C LEU A 289 13.81 -6.15 25.77
N GLY A 290 14.11 -7.23 26.48
CA GLY A 290 15.38 -7.41 27.19
C GLY A 290 16.62 -7.52 26.29
N THR A 291 16.44 -7.74 24.99
CA THR A 291 17.52 -7.92 24.01
C THR A 291 17.66 -6.78 23.01
N MET A 292 16.68 -5.87 22.98
CA MET A 292 16.59 -4.77 22.01
C MET A 292 17.21 -3.46 22.54
N SER A 293 17.43 -2.48 21.66
CA SER A 293 18.01 -1.18 22.02
C SER A 293 17.08 -0.36 22.92
N GLU A 294 17.65 0.62 23.62
CA GLU A 294 16.89 1.53 24.49
C GLU A 294 15.84 2.34 23.69
N GLU A 295 16.14 2.71 22.44
CA GLU A 295 15.19 3.39 21.55
C GLU A 295 14.01 2.49 21.18
N PHE A 296 14.27 1.20 20.92
CA PHE A 296 13.21 0.23 20.66
C PHE A 296 12.30 0.07 21.88
N GLN A 297 12.89 -0.06 23.08
CA GLN A 297 12.14 -0.14 24.33
C GLN A 297 11.28 1.12 24.56
N LYS A 298 11.81 2.31 24.26
CA LYS A 298 11.06 3.59 24.30
C LYS A 298 9.88 3.59 23.33
N CYS A 299 10.02 3.00 22.15
CA CYS A 299 8.90 2.86 21.22
C CYS A 299 7.81 1.93 21.77
N CYS A 300 8.18 0.81 22.39
CA CYS A 300 7.23 -0.11 23.00
C CYS A 300 6.43 0.47 24.19
N GLY A 301 6.92 1.55 24.80
CA GLY A 301 6.17 2.31 25.82
C GLY A 301 5.08 3.23 25.28
N LYS A 302 4.89 3.32 23.95
CA LYS A 302 3.87 4.15 23.32
C LYS A 302 2.54 3.40 23.15
N ALA A 303 1.49 4.14 22.80
CA ALA A 303 0.21 3.54 22.40
C ALA A 303 0.40 2.67 21.15
N PRO A 304 -0.40 1.60 20.95
CA PRO A 304 -0.17 0.62 19.88
C PRO A 304 0.06 1.22 18.48
N MET A 305 -0.71 2.25 18.13
CA MET A 305 -0.66 2.94 16.84
C MET A 305 0.64 3.75 16.65
N ASP A 306 1.18 4.27 17.76
CA ASP A 306 2.41 5.06 17.79
C ASP A 306 3.64 4.16 17.88
N THR A 307 3.50 2.94 18.41
CA THR A 307 4.60 1.99 18.56
C THR A 307 5.15 1.57 17.20
N LEU A 308 4.30 1.15 16.26
CA LEU A 308 4.74 0.70 14.95
C LEU A 308 5.42 1.82 14.15
N THR A 309 4.82 3.01 14.16
CA THR A 309 5.38 4.19 13.48
C THR A 309 6.64 4.71 14.15
N CYS A 310 6.80 4.54 15.47
CA CYS A 310 8.05 4.80 16.17
C CYS A 310 9.14 3.80 15.77
N ILE A 311 8.82 2.51 15.72
CA ILE A 311 9.78 1.44 15.37
C ILE A 311 10.26 1.59 13.92
N GLU A 312 9.37 1.97 13.00
CA GLU A 312 9.73 2.30 11.62
C GLU A 312 10.77 3.45 11.53
N ASN A 313 10.77 4.34 12.52
CA ASN A 313 11.69 5.47 12.63
C ASN A 313 13.04 5.15 13.28
N LEU A 314 13.27 3.91 13.70
CA LEU A 314 14.56 3.49 14.20
C LEU A 314 15.58 3.41 13.06
N LYS A 315 16.82 3.80 13.36
CA LYS A 315 17.91 3.69 12.40
C LYS A 315 18.37 2.24 12.33
N ARG A 316 18.34 1.66 11.13
CA ARG A 316 19.03 0.40 10.84
C ARG A 316 20.53 0.57 11.05
N GLN A 317 21.15 -0.41 11.66
CA GLN A 317 22.58 -0.42 11.92
C GLN A 317 23.22 -1.66 11.31
N PRO A 318 24.52 -1.61 10.95
CA PRO A 318 25.24 -2.79 10.50
C PRO A 318 25.11 -3.96 11.48
N GLN A 319 25.01 -5.16 10.93
CA GLN A 319 25.01 -6.42 11.64
C GLN A 319 25.97 -7.41 10.97
N THR A 320 26.54 -8.30 11.78
CA THR A 320 27.46 -9.33 11.28
C THR A 320 26.65 -10.44 10.62
N LEU A 321 26.79 -10.60 9.31
CA LEU A 321 26.14 -11.65 8.52
C LEU A 321 27.21 -12.46 7.79
N PRO A 322 27.00 -13.78 7.57
CA PRO A 322 27.90 -14.61 6.77
C PRO A 322 28.06 -14.06 5.36
N ASP A 323 29.26 -14.19 4.79
CA ASP A 323 29.53 -13.75 3.42
C ASP A 323 28.58 -14.38 2.41
N ILE A 324 28.12 -13.58 1.46
CA ILE A 324 27.20 -14.02 0.42
C ILE A 324 27.95 -14.97 -0.50
N GLN A 325 27.56 -16.25 -0.45
CA GLN A 325 28.15 -17.29 -1.28
C GLN A 325 27.62 -17.18 -2.73
N PRO A 326 28.36 -17.72 -3.72
CA PRO A 326 27.82 -17.91 -5.07
C PRO A 326 26.53 -18.75 -5.05
N ILE A 327 25.63 -18.50 -6.00
CA ILE A 327 24.43 -19.32 -6.14
C ILE A 327 24.83 -20.76 -6.53
N SER A 328 24.11 -21.75 -6.01
CA SER A 328 24.40 -23.16 -6.28
C SER A 328 23.11 -23.99 -6.30
N GLN A 329 23.20 -25.24 -6.77
CA GLN A 329 22.05 -26.16 -6.79
C GLN A 329 21.39 -26.38 -5.43
N SER A 330 22.09 -26.11 -4.30
CA SER A 330 21.52 -26.27 -2.96
C SER A 330 20.29 -25.37 -2.74
N LEU A 331 20.18 -24.26 -3.48
CA LEU A 331 19.04 -23.33 -3.41
C LEU A 331 17.76 -23.91 -4.01
N CYS A 332 17.87 -24.96 -4.83
CA CYS A 332 16.74 -25.65 -5.48
C CYS A 332 16.26 -26.88 -4.71
N GLN A 333 16.80 -27.15 -3.51
CA GLN A 333 16.48 -28.38 -2.78
C GLN A 333 15.01 -28.41 -2.35
N PRO A 334 14.22 -29.42 -2.77
CA PRO A 334 12.80 -29.54 -2.42
C PRO A 334 12.56 -29.63 -0.91
N ASP A 335 13.52 -30.22 -0.18
CA ASP A 335 13.43 -30.48 1.25
C ASP A 335 13.72 -29.23 2.11
N SER A 336 14.24 -28.15 1.53
CA SER A 336 14.46 -26.87 2.20
C SER A 336 14.00 -25.69 1.33
N PRO A 337 12.67 -25.48 1.19
CA PRO A 337 12.11 -24.37 0.40
C PRO A 337 12.49 -22.98 0.96
N GLN A 338 13.18 -22.92 2.09
CA GLN A 338 13.64 -21.70 2.73
C GLN A 338 15.08 -21.31 2.37
N GLU A 339 15.89 -22.16 1.72
CA GLU A 339 17.29 -21.80 1.41
C GLU A 339 17.38 -20.56 0.50
N THR A 340 16.52 -20.48 -0.51
CA THR A 340 16.42 -19.29 -1.36
C THR A 340 16.02 -18.06 -0.53
N GLU A 341 15.05 -18.18 0.38
CA GLU A 341 14.65 -17.05 1.24
C GLU A 341 15.77 -16.64 2.23
N ARG A 342 16.54 -17.60 2.77
CA ARG A 342 17.73 -17.33 3.61
C ARG A 342 18.81 -16.59 2.84
N TYR A 343 19.05 -17.00 1.60
CA TYR A 343 19.99 -16.34 0.70
C TYR A 343 19.57 -14.89 0.43
N LEU A 344 18.29 -14.66 0.09
CA LEU A 344 17.73 -13.33 -0.13
C LEU A 344 17.77 -12.46 1.14
N PHE A 345 17.52 -13.06 2.31
CA PHE A 345 17.66 -12.38 3.59
C PHE A 345 19.08 -11.88 3.82
N GLN A 346 20.10 -12.69 3.55
CA GLN A 346 21.50 -12.27 3.69
C GLN A 346 21.80 -11.04 2.82
N ILE A 347 21.28 -10.99 1.59
CA ILE A 347 21.45 -9.84 0.69
C ILE A 347 20.74 -8.59 1.23
N GLY A 348 19.44 -8.73 1.55
CA GLY A 348 18.60 -7.59 1.91
C GLY A 348 18.85 -7.05 3.32
N ALA A 349 19.20 -7.90 4.28
CA ALA A 349 19.39 -7.49 5.67
C ALA A 349 20.66 -6.64 5.91
N ARG A 350 21.51 -6.53 4.88
CA ARG A 350 22.67 -5.62 4.81
C ARG A 350 22.30 -4.17 4.45
N GLN A 351 21.10 -3.95 3.92
CA GLN A 351 20.67 -2.65 3.42
C GLN A 351 20.13 -1.79 4.57
N LEU A 352 20.70 -0.60 4.75
CA LEU A 352 20.46 0.25 5.92
C LEU A 352 19.58 1.47 5.61
N THR A 353 19.55 1.90 4.35
CA THR A 353 18.92 3.17 3.95
C THR A 353 17.90 2.99 2.82
N THR A 354 18.09 2.03 1.93
CA THR A 354 17.11 1.73 0.87
C THR A 354 15.75 1.31 1.43
N SER A 355 14.68 1.76 0.79
CA SER A 355 13.32 1.43 1.21
C SER A 355 12.94 -0.02 0.89
N VAL A 356 11.90 -0.51 1.57
CA VAL A 356 11.37 -1.87 1.36
C VAL A 356 11.04 -2.14 -0.11
N PRO A 357 10.37 -1.25 -0.87
CA PRO A 357 10.13 -1.48 -2.30
C PRO A 357 11.39 -1.73 -3.14
N VAL A 358 12.47 -1.01 -2.89
CA VAL A 358 13.75 -1.18 -3.63
C VAL A 358 14.37 -2.54 -3.28
N ILE A 359 14.44 -2.86 -1.98
CA ILE A 359 14.94 -4.15 -1.48
C ILE A 359 14.11 -5.29 -2.08
N THR A 360 12.78 -5.24 -1.95
CA THR A 360 11.87 -6.26 -2.46
C THR A 360 12.05 -6.48 -3.96
N THR A 361 12.17 -5.41 -4.75
CA THR A 361 12.30 -5.51 -6.20
C THR A 361 13.61 -6.17 -6.60
N ALA A 362 14.74 -5.75 -6.01
CA ALA A 362 16.04 -6.35 -6.26
C ALA A 362 16.07 -7.85 -5.85
N LEU A 363 15.54 -8.18 -4.66
CA LEU A 363 15.45 -9.55 -4.19
C LEU A 363 14.53 -10.42 -5.07
N ASN A 364 13.44 -9.86 -5.59
CA ASN A 364 12.58 -10.58 -6.54
C ASN A 364 13.35 -10.96 -7.82
N HIS A 365 14.17 -10.05 -8.35
CA HIS A 365 14.99 -10.37 -9.52
C HIS A 365 16.05 -11.43 -9.23
N VAL A 366 16.68 -11.42 -8.05
CA VAL A 366 17.60 -12.49 -7.64
C VAL A 366 16.85 -13.82 -7.57
N LYS A 367 15.67 -13.83 -6.93
CA LYS A 367 14.81 -15.01 -6.82
C LYS A 367 14.44 -15.58 -8.18
N ASP A 368 13.95 -14.74 -9.10
CA ASP A 368 13.57 -15.16 -10.45
C ASP A 368 14.74 -15.80 -11.22
N ARG A 369 15.98 -15.31 -11.01
CA ARG A 369 17.18 -15.87 -11.63
C ARG A 369 17.56 -17.24 -11.07
N VAL A 370 17.43 -17.43 -9.77
CA VAL A 370 17.67 -18.72 -9.11
C VAL A 370 16.60 -19.73 -9.51
N GLU A 371 15.32 -19.37 -9.41
CA GLU A 371 14.19 -20.25 -9.71
C GLU A 371 14.15 -20.67 -11.18
N ALA A 372 14.57 -19.79 -12.11
CA ALA A 372 14.70 -20.14 -13.52
C ALA A 372 15.68 -21.29 -13.78
N CYS A 373 16.69 -21.49 -12.93
CA CYS A 373 17.65 -22.60 -13.04
C CYS A 373 17.17 -23.89 -12.35
N CYS A 374 16.22 -23.82 -11.41
CA CYS A 374 15.78 -25.00 -10.66
C CYS A 374 14.98 -26.00 -11.50
N SER A 375 14.54 -25.59 -12.70
CA SER A 375 13.88 -26.47 -13.68
C SER A 375 14.80 -26.88 -14.83
N ASP A 376 16.08 -26.50 -14.80
CA ASP A 376 17.04 -26.83 -15.85
C ASP A 376 17.52 -28.28 -15.74
N SER A 377 17.82 -28.91 -16.88
CA SER A 377 18.44 -30.23 -16.95
C SER A 377 19.84 -30.28 -16.34
N ASP A 378 20.58 -29.17 -16.38
CA ASP A 378 21.88 -28.99 -15.74
C ASP A 378 21.85 -27.73 -14.84
N ILE A 379 21.31 -27.93 -13.63
CA ILE A 379 21.12 -26.88 -12.62
C ILE A 379 22.45 -26.17 -12.31
N GLN A 380 23.56 -26.92 -12.18
CA GLN A 380 24.84 -26.33 -11.77
C GLN A 380 25.45 -25.45 -12.86
N THR A 381 25.38 -25.89 -14.12
CA THR A 381 25.81 -25.06 -15.25
C THR A 381 24.94 -23.82 -15.35
N CYS A 382 23.62 -23.94 -15.21
CA CYS A 382 22.72 -22.77 -15.22
C CYS A 382 23.04 -21.78 -14.08
N MET A 383 23.21 -22.27 -12.84
CA MET A 383 23.56 -21.43 -11.68
C MET A 383 24.87 -20.68 -11.92
N SER A 384 25.90 -21.37 -12.43
CA SER A 384 27.19 -20.75 -12.74
C SER A 384 27.07 -19.64 -13.79
N GLN A 385 26.19 -19.82 -14.79
CA GLN A 385 25.92 -18.80 -15.80
C GLN A 385 25.13 -17.59 -15.24
N LYS A 386 24.21 -17.82 -14.29
CA LYS A 386 23.38 -16.77 -13.69
C LYS A 386 24.04 -16.06 -12.49
N ASP A 387 25.08 -16.63 -11.90
CA ASP A 387 25.76 -16.07 -10.73
C ASP A 387 26.31 -14.65 -10.98
N GLY A 388 26.83 -14.41 -12.19
CA GLY A 388 27.28 -13.08 -12.62
C GLY A 388 26.15 -12.03 -12.63
N ASP A 389 24.97 -12.40 -13.13
CA ASP A 389 23.79 -11.53 -13.11
C ASP A 389 23.32 -11.25 -11.67
N VAL A 390 23.30 -12.27 -10.82
CA VAL A 390 22.92 -12.13 -9.41
C VAL A 390 23.88 -11.19 -8.68
N LYS A 391 25.20 -11.36 -8.88
CA LYS A 391 26.22 -10.46 -8.32
C LYS A 391 26.02 -9.01 -8.74
N LYS A 392 25.70 -8.75 -10.01
CA LYS A 392 25.41 -7.39 -10.50
C LYS A 392 24.21 -6.77 -9.75
N ILE A 393 23.13 -7.53 -9.57
CA ILE A 393 21.94 -7.04 -8.83
C ILE A 393 22.29 -6.73 -7.36
N ILE A 394 23.08 -7.59 -6.70
CA ILE A 394 23.53 -7.37 -5.32
C ILE A 394 24.39 -6.09 -5.24
N THR A 395 25.33 -5.90 -6.17
CA THR A 395 26.16 -4.69 -6.23
C THR A 395 25.32 -3.44 -6.46
N LEU A 396 24.34 -3.51 -7.37
CA LEU A 396 23.42 -2.41 -7.65
C LEU A 396 22.62 -2.02 -6.40
N LEU A 397 22.12 -3.01 -5.65
CA LEU A 397 21.38 -2.75 -4.42
C LEU A 397 22.25 -2.06 -3.37
N SER A 398 23.49 -2.51 -3.17
CA SER A 398 24.44 -1.85 -2.26
C SER A 398 24.74 -0.42 -2.70
N LYS A 399 24.94 -0.18 -4.00
CA LYS A 399 25.12 1.18 -4.53
C LYS A 399 23.90 2.05 -4.28
N ALA A 400 22.68 1.53 -4.46
CA ALA A 400 21.46 2.26 -4.16
C ALA A 400 21.38 2.66 -2.67
N ASP A 401 21.85 1.81 -1.77
CA ASP A 401 21.90 2.11 -0.33
C ASP A 401 22.89 3.23 0.01
N GLU A 402 24.06 3.20 -0.63
CA GLU A 402 25.05 4.27 -0.55
C GLU A 402 24.50 5.58 -1.11
N LYS A 403 23.75 5.55 -2.23
CA LYS A 403 23.10 6.73 -2.79
C LYS A 403 22.04 7.30 -1.87
N CYS A 404 21.21 6.46 -1.27
CA CYS A 404 20.27 6.91 -0.24
C CYS A 404 21.00 7.57 0.95
N THR A 405 22.13 7.00 1.38
CA THR A 405 22.94 7.59 2.45
C THR A 405 23.50 8.96 2.06
N GLN A 406 23.98 9.10 0.82
CA GLN A 406 24.54 10.36 0.31
C GLN A 406 23.46 11.42 0.07
N TYR A 407 22.27 11.01 -0.38
CA TYR A 407 21.13 11.90 -0.62
C TYR A 407 20.73 12.66 0.66
N PHE A 408 20.70 11.98 1.81
CA PHE A 408 20.40 12.63 3.08
C PHE A 408 21.55 13.48 3.66
N LYS A 409 22.76 13.38 3.10
CA LYS A 409 23.94 14.15 3.54
C LYS A 409 24.24 15.36 2.66
N LEU A 410 23.87 15.31 1.38
CA LEU A 410 24.21 16.32 0.39
C LEU A 410 23.00 17.18 0.02
N GLY A 411 23.24 18.44 -0.33
CA GLY A 411 22.24 19.26 -1.02
C GLY A 411 22.00 18.76 -2.44
N MET A 412 20.79 18.93 -2.98
CA MET A 412 20.40 18.40 -4.29
C MET A 412 21.37 18.74 -5.44
N PRO A 413 21.91 19.97 -5.58
CA PRO A 413 22.88 20.27 -6.64
C PRO A 413 24.17 19.44 -6.52
N ALA A 414 24.72 19.33 -5.29
CA ALA A 414 25.92 18.54 -5.04
C ALA A 414 25.69 17.04 -5.23
N PHE A 415 24.49 16.57 -4.87
CA PHE A 415 24.09 15.18 -5.08
C PHE A 415 24.05 14.82 -6.58
N LYS A 416 23.44 15.68 -7.42
CA LYS A 416 23.40 15.48 -8.88
C LYS A 416 24.79 15.39 -9.50
N VAL A 417 25.68 16.33 -9.16
CA VAL A 417 27.07 16.34 -9.66
C VAL A 417 27.80 15.05 -9.26
N MET A 418 27.61 14.58 -8.04
CA MET A 418 28.22 13.33 -7.56
C MET A 418 27.69 12.10 -8.32
N VAL A 419 26.39 12.05 -8.61
CA VAL A 419 25.80 10.96 -9.40
C VAL A 419 26.31 11.00 -10.84
N GLU A 420 26.34 12.17 -11.47
CA GLU A 420 26.87 12.37 -12.82
C GLU A 420 28.33 11.92 -12.94
N ALA A 421 29.16 12.21 -11.93
CA ALA A 421 30.56 11.81 -11.88
C ALA A 421 30.74 10.28 -11.82
N GLU A 422 29.85 9.56 -11.12
CA GLU A 422 29.95 8.09 -11.01
C GLU A 422 29.62 7.37 -12.31
N VAL A 423 28.69 7.91 -13.10
CA VAL A 423 28.21 7.26 -14.33
C VAL A 423 28.96 7.68 -15.58
N GLN A 424 30.03 8.50 -15.47
CA GLN A 424 30.80 8.98 -16.64
C GLN A 424 31.36 7.83 -17.49
N GLY A 425 31.62 6.67 -16.89
CA GLY A 425 32.09 5.48 -17.59
C GLY A 425 31.02 4.69 -18.34
N ASP A 426 29.73 5.03 -18.19
CA ASP A 426 28.60 4.27 -18.76
C ASP A 426 28.27 4.66 -20.23
N GLY A 427 29.12 5.46 -20.88
CA GLY A 427 28.97 5.84 -22.30
C GLY A 427 27.63 6.52 -22.59
N ASP A 428 26.94 6.07 -23.64
CA ASP A 428 25.66 6.65 -24.09
C ASP A 428 24.54 6.53 -23.05
N GLN A 429 24.65 5.61 -22.08
CA GLN A 429 23.64 5.41 -21.03
C GLN A 429 23.87 6.31 -19.81
N ALA A 430 25.01 7.00 -19.72
CA ALA A 430 25.42 7.77 -18.55
C ALA A 430 24.34 8.77 -18.09
N ALA A 431 23.84 9.60 -19.01
CA ALA A 431 22.84 10.62 -18.68
C ALA A 431 21.52 10.00 -18.15
N ALA A 432 21.01 8.97 -18.82
CA ALA A 432 19.77 8.29 -18.44
C ALA A 432 19.91 7.54 -17.10
N LYS A 433 21.08 6.95 -16.84
CA LYS A 433 21.39 6.28 -15.58
C LYS A 433 21.53 7.27 -14.42
N ALA A 434 22.20 8.40 -14.64
CA ALA A 434 22.26 9.49 -13.66
C ALA A 434 20.86 9.99 -13.27
N GLU A 435 20.02 10.30 -14.27
CA GLU A 435 18.64 10.74 -14.04
C GLU A 435 17.86 9.71 -13.22
N THR A 436 17.94 8.43 -13.61
CA THR A 436 17.25 7.34 -12.90
C THR A 436 17.74 7.19 -11.46
N LEU A 437 19.04 7.35 -11.19
CA LEU A 437 19.60 7.31 -9.83
C LEU A 437 19.13 8.49 -8.98
N VAL A 438 19.02 9.69 -9.58
CA VAL A 438 18.50 10.88 -8.90
C VAL A 438 17.02 10.72 -8.56
N ASP A 439 16.24 10.20 -9.50
CA ASP A 439 14.82 9.94 -9.29
C ASP A 439 14.57 8.84 -8.25
N LEU A 440 15.35 7.76 -8.30
CA LEU A 440 15.29 6.72 -7.27
C LEU A 440 15.63 7.31 -5.90
N SER A 441 16.68 8.13 -5.82
CA SER A 441 17.11 8.67 -4.54
C SER A 441 16.09 9.64 -3.92
N SER A 442 15.46 10.47 -4.76
CA SER A 442 14.46 11.45 -4.33
C SER A 442 13.06 10.87 -4.09
N ALA A 443 12.76 9.68 -4.61
CA ALA A 443 11.46 9.03 -4.42
C ALA A 443 11.49 7.83 -3.45
N CYS A 444 12.62 7.12 -3.37
CA CYS A 444 12.68 5.76 -2.84
C CYS A 444 13.62 5.55 -1.65
N CYS A 445 14.23 6.61 -1.12
CA CYS A 445 15.08 6.53 0.07
C CYS A 445 14.32 6.84 1.37
N PHE A 446 12.99 7.01 1.31
CA PHE A 446 12.15 7.35 2.45
C PHE A 446 11.42 6.10 2.98
N GLN A 447 10.97 6.13 4.24
CA GLN A 447 10.20 5.04 4.82
C GLN A 447 8.92 4.76 4.03
N HIS A 448 8.15 5.80 3.73
CA HIS A 448 6.87 5.69 3.01
C HIS A 448 7.05 5.80 1.48
N SER A 449 8.07 5.11 0.95
CA SER A 449 8.36 5.09 -0.48
C SER A 449 7.25 4.41 -1.29
N PRO A 450 6.88 4.93 -2.48
CA PRO A 450 5.82 4.38 -3.31
C PRO A 450 6.26 3.10 -4.05
N ALA A 451 5.45 2.04 -3.98
CA ALA A 451 5.84 0.71 -4.44
C ALA A 451 6.18 0.64 -5.93
N GLN A 452 5.27 1.09 -6.78
CA GLN A 452 5.32 0.90 -8.23
C GLN A 452 6.36 1.80 -8.87
N ARG A 453 6.47 3.06 -8.43
CA ARG A 453 7.52 3.98 -8.88
C ARG A 453 8.90 3.46 -8.48
N CYS A 454 9.07 3.00 -7.24
CA CYS A 454 10.36 2.45 -6.81
C CYS A 454 10.70 1.13 -7.49
N GLN A 455 9.69 0.30 -7.75
CA GLN A 455 9.86 -0.91 -8.56
C GLN A 455 10.33 -0.54 -9.98
N ALA A 456 9.63 0.36 -10.67
CA ALA A 456 9.96 0.76 -12.03
C ALA A 456 11.36 1.38 -12.15
N LEU A 457 11.75 2.26 -11.21
CA LEU A 457 13.09 2.85 -11.17
C LEU A 457 14.17 1.80 -10.90
N THR A 458 13.90 0.85 -9.99
CA THR A 458 14.85 -0.24 -9.68
C THR A 458 15.00 -1.19 -10.88
N GLU A 459 13.90 -1.57 -11.54
CA GLU A 459 13.91 -2.39 -12.75
C GLU A 459 14.66 -1.70 -13.89
N LYS A 460 14.49 -0.39 -14.05
CA LYS A 460 15.22 0.42 -15.04
C LYS A 460 16.71 0.42 -14.75
N LEU A 461 17.15 0.57 -13.50
CA LEU A 461 18.56 0.48 -13.13
C LEU A 461 19.15 -0.91 -13.43
N ILE A 462 18.43 -1.98 -13.09
CA ILE A 462 18.85 -3.36 -13.38
C ILE A 462 19.00 -3.59 -14.90
N SER A 463 18.21 -2.87 -15.72
CA SER A 463 18.28 -2.99 -17.17
C SER A 463 19.55 -2.38 -17.79
N TYR A 464 20.12 -1.33 -17.20
CA TYR A 464 21.36 -0.72 -17.71
C TYR A 464 22.56 -1.68 -17.62
N ASP A 465 22.63 -2.48 -16.55
CA ASP A 465 23.72 -3.45 -16.35
C ASP A 465 23.65 -4.68 -17.27
N LYS A 466 22.55 -4.82 -18.05
CA LYS A 466 22.42 -5.81 -19.13
C LYS A 466 23.06 -5.32 -20.44
N GLY A 467 23.33 -4.02 -20.59
CA GLY A 467 23.82 -3.39 -21.83
C GLY A 467 25.33 -3.43 -22.05
N ALA A 468 26.13 -3.88 -21.07
CA ALA A 468 27.60 -3.95 -21.17
C ALA A 468 28.12 -5.26 -21.81
N ALA A 469 27.31 -5.89 -22.67
CA ALA A 469 27.71 -7.03 -23.48
C ALA A 469 27.50 -6.69 -24.96
N VAL A 470 28.48 -5.99 -25.54
CA VAL A 470 28.80 -6.02 -26.97
C VAL A 470 30.30 -6.17 -27.11
#